data_AF-A0AAU4XE88-F1
#
_entry.id   AF-A0AAU4XE88-F1
#
_cell.length_a   1.000
_cell.length_b   1.000
_cell.length_c   1.000
_cell.angle_alpha   90.00
_cell.angle_beta   90.00
_cell.angle_gamma   90.00
#
_symmetry.space_group_name_H-M   'P 1'
#
loop_
_entity.id
_entity.type
_entity.pdbx_description
1 polymer ?
#
loop_
_entity_poly.entity_id
_entity_poly.type
_entity_poly.pdbx_seq_one_letter_code
_entity_poly.pdbx_strand_id
1 'polypeptide(L)'
;MDKAKFDPALHVGYPKPLGLVHAADVALTIAAPLLTAGALSLIGVVCADADKFRWPGPTLLLLVLTVLSLITSIQLGYQARQYLYSYQDLKDWRAEDPEQKFVENQHTDYLTWLDKTFLASIVYNLGTVLLLLSVAAALTPEGTGPLALWRWITAGLILAATGGEALWSYSVYFPLRLARRQALESRNKKQSKEQAAVERSTAP
;
A
#
# COMPACT_ATOMS: atom_id res chain seq x y z
N MET A 1 -44.32 15.49 1.72
CA MET A 1 -43.11 14.74 2.10
C MET A 1 -42.95 13.63 1.09
N ASP A 2 -42.10 13.88 0.10
CA ASP A 2 -41.89 12.97 -1.02
C ASP A 2 -41.06 11.78 -0.52
N LYS A 3 -41.63 10.57 -0.59
CA LYS A 3 -40.88 9.34 -0.33
C LYS A 3 -39.97 9.15 -1.53
N ALA A 4 -38.75 9.66 -1.45
CA ALA A 4 -37.68 9.27 -2.36
C ALA A 4 -37.62 7.74 -2.36
N LYS A 5 -38.08 7.14 -3.45
CA LYS A 5 -38.01 5.69 -3.70
C LYS A 5 -36.54 5.31 -3.55
N PHE A 6 -36.22 4.62 -2.46
CA PHE A 6 -34.98 3.86 -2.37
C PHE A 6 -35.00 2.88 -3.54
N ASP A 7 -34.17 3.13 -4.54
CA ASP A 7 -34.01 2.23 -5.67
C ASP A 7 -33.06 1.11 -5.22
N PRO A 8 -33.54 -0.12 -4.98
CA PRO A 8 -32.68 -1.24 -4.64
C PRO A 8 -31.68 -1.59 -5.76
N ALA A 9 -31.86 -1.04 -6.97
CA ALA A 9 -30.92 -1.15 -8.07
C ALA A 9 -29.74 -0.17 -7.98
N LEU A 10 -29.70 0.75 -7.01
CA LEU A 10 -28.47 1.45 -6.61
C LEU A 10 -27.58 0.46 -5.83
N HIS A 11 -27.23 -0.65 -6.48
CA HIS A 11 -26.30 -1.63 -5.96
C HIS A 11 -25.01 -0.90 -5.60
N VAL A 12 -24.78 -0.80 -4.29
CA VAL A 12 -23.51 -0.38 -3.69
C VAL A 12 -22.41 -1.09 -4.45
N GLY A 13 -21.72 -0.34 -5.31
CA GLY A 13 -20.82 -0.90 -6.29
C GLY A 13 -19.72 -1.65 -5.56
N TYR A 14 -19.69 -2.98 -5.71
CA TYR A 14 -18.58 -3.76 -5.23
C TYR A 14 -17.27 -3.15 -5.75
N PRO A 15 -16.22 -3.07 -4.91
CA PRO A 15 -14.94 -2.54 -5.32
C PRO A 15 -14.48 -3.25 -6.58
N LYS A 16 -14.37 -2.52 -7.70
CA LYS A 16 -13.80 -3.05 -8.93
C LYS A 16 -12.30 -2.74 -8.93
N PRO A 17 -11.42 -3.73 -9.22
CA PRO A 17 -11.74 -5.14 -9.48
C PRO A 17 -12.13 -5.90 -8.20
N LEU A 18 -13.07 -6.86 -8.35
CA LEU A 18 -13.74 -7.56 -7.23
C LEU A 18 -12.77 -8.23 -6.24
N GLY A 19 -11.58 -8.63 -6.69
CA GLY A 19 -10.55 -9.25 -5.85
C GLY A 19 -9.63 -8.27 -5.10
N LEU A 20 -9.71 -6.96 -5.38
CA LEU A 20 -8.76 -5.97 -4.86
C LEU A 20 -8.76 -5.91 -3.33
N VAL A 21 -9.95 -5.91 -2.72
CA VAL A 21 -10.09 -5.86 -1.26
C VAL A 21 -9.41 -7.06 -0.62
N HIS A 22 -9.72 -8.26 -1.10
CA HIS A 22 -9.17 -9.48 -0.52
C HIS A 22 -7.65 -9.58 -0.73
N ALA A 23 -7.17 -9.22 -1.93
CA ALA A 23 -5.74 -9.20 -2.22
C ALA A 23 -4.97 -8.21 -1.32
N ALA A 24 -5.52 -7.01 -1.13
CA ALA A 24 -4.93 -6.01 -0.23
C ALA A 24 -4.94 -6.48 1.23
N ASP A 25 -6.02 -7.11 1.67
CA ASP A 25 -6.15 -7.63 3.03
C ASP A 25 -5.10 -8.73 3.30
N VAL A 26 -4.97 -9.71 2.40
CA VAL A 26 -3.97 -10.79 2.52
C VAL A 26 -2.55 -10.23 2.53
N ALA A 27 -2.22 -9.30 1.64
CA ALA A 27 -0.89 -8.71 1.58
C ALA A 27 -0.54 -7.94 2.87
N LEU A 28 -1.47 -7.12 3.36
CA LEU A 28 -1.21 -6.20 4.46
C LEU A 28 -1.37 -6.83 5.85
N THR A 29 -2.21 -7.87 5.99
CA THR A 29 -2.48 -8.51 7.30
C THR A 29 -1.75 -9.83 7.50
N ILE A 30 -1.32 -10.51 6.43
CA ILE A 30 -0.63 -11.81 6.51
C ILE A 30 0.81 -11.69 6.05
N ALA A 31 1.03 -11.24 4.81
CA ALA A 31 2.37 -11.24 4.22
C ALA A 31 3.30 -10.21 4.88
N ALA A 32 2.83 -8.97 5.08
CA ALA A 32 3.66 -7.91 5.65
C ALA A 32 4.18 -8.24 7.07
N PRO A 33 3.36 -8.73 8.03
CA PRO A 33 3.86 -9.16 9.33
C PRO A 33 4.87 -10.32 9.25
N LEU A 34 4.63 -11.29 8.37
CA LEU A 34 5.54 -12.44 8.19
C LEU A 34 6.91 -11.99 7.66
N LEU A 35 6.93 -11.13 6.64
CA LEU A 35 8.16 -10.56 6.10
C LEU A 35 8.88 -9.67 7.14
N THR A 36 8.12 -8.93 7.95
CA THR A 36 8.66 -8.13 9.05
C THR A 36 9.36 -9.02 10.07
N ALA A 37 8.73 -10.12 10.49
CA ALA A 37 9.33 -11.09 11.41
C ALA A 37 10.59 -11.72 10.81
N GLY A 38 10.56 -12.12 9.53
CA GLY A 38 11.73 -12.63 8.82
C GLY A 38 12.89 -11.64 8.76
N ALA A 39 12.59 -10.36 8.50
CA ALA A 39 13.59 -9.30 8.51
C ALA A 39 14.20 -9.09 9.91
N LEU A 40 13.37 -9.10 10.97
CA LEU A 40 13.84 -9.03 12.35
C LEU A 40 14.73 -10.22 12.74
N SER A 41 14.40 -11.43 12.30
CA SER A 41 15.26 -12.60 12.50
C SER A 41 16.61 -12.45 11.79
N LEU A 42 16.63 -11.94 10.56
CA LEU A 42 17.87 -11.67 9.83
C LEU A 42 18.72 -10.59 10.49
N ILE A 43 18.12 -9.56 11.10
CA ILE A 43 18.86 -8.57 11.91
C ILE A 43 19.60 -9.28 13.03
N GLY A 44 18.94 -10.20 13.74
CA GLY A 44 19.57 -11.00 14.80
C GLY A 44 20.78 -11.80 14.31
N VAL A 45 20.66 -12.45 13.14
CA VAL A 45 21.77 -13.22 12.53
C VAL A 45 22.94 -12.31 12.14
N VAL A 46 22.68 -11.18 11.48
CA VAL A 46 23.73 -10.25 11.07
C VAL A 46 24.42 -9.61 12.27
N CYS A 47 23.68 -9.30 13.34
CA CYS A 47 24.26 -8.79 14.58
C CYS A 47 25.12 -9.85 15.31
N ALA A 48 24.68 -11.10 15.34
CA ALA A 48 25.40 -12.18 16.04
C ALA A 48 26.71 -12.58 15.34
N ASP A 49 26.74 -12.47 14.01
CA ASP A 49 27.83 -12.97 13.17
C ASP A 49 28.39 -11.87 12.24
N ALA A 50 28.46 -10.62 12.71
CA ALA A 50 28.80 -9.45 11.89
C ALA A 50 30.13 -9.62 11.11
N ASP A 51 31.12 -10.27 11.71
CA ASP A 51 32.45 -10.51 11.14
C ASP A 51 32.46 -11.53 9.98
N LYS A 52 31.33 -12.18 9.69
CA LYS A 52 31.18 -13.13 8.56
C LYS A 52 30.58 -12.47 7.30
N PHE A 53 30.13 -11.22 7.42
CA PHE A 53 29.49 -10.47 6.35
C PHE A 53 30.45 -9.44 5.79
N ARG A 54 30.50 -9.32 4.46
CA ARG A 54 31.31 -8.28 3.80
C ARG A 54 30.84 -6.86 4.16
N TRP A 55 29.53 -6.66 4.31
CA TRP A 55 28.91 -5.35 4.55
C TRP A 55 27.83 -5.41 5.66
N PRO A 56 28.21 -5.66 6.92
CA PRO A 56 27.23 -5.86 8.00
C PRO A 56 26.44 -4.57 8.27
N GLY A 57 27.11 -3.42 8.30
CA GLY A 57 26.48 -2.12 8.54
C GLY A 57 25.38 -1.78 7.51
N PRO A 58 25.69 -1.72 6.20
CA PRO A 58 24.68 -1.47 5.17
C PRO A 58 23.54 -2.51 5.16
N THR A 59 23.87 -3.79 5.40
CA THR A 59 22.87 -4.86 5.49
C THR A 59 21.88 -4.61 6.63
N LEU A 60 22.38 -4.26 7.82
CA LEU A 60 21.54 -3.91 8.97
C LEU A 60 20.67 -2.69 8.71
N LEU A 61 21.23 -1.64 8.08
CA LEU A 61 20.47 -0.45 7.73
C LEU A 61 19.30 -0.79 6.78
N LEU A 62 19.56 -1.59 5.74
CA LEU A 62 18.53 -2.03 4.80
C LEU A 62 17.45 -2.88 5.48
N LEU A 63 17.83 -3.79 6.38
CA LEU A 63 16.88 -4.60 7.14
C LEU A 63 16.01 -3.75 8.08
N VAL A 64 16.58 -2.75 8.76
CA VAL A 64 15.81 -1.84 9.61
C VAL A 64 14.83 -1.01 8.78
N LEU A 65 15.28 -0.45 7.65
CA LEU A 65 14.40 0.28 6.73
C LEU A 65 13.29 -0.61 6.18
N THR A 66 13.59 -1.88 5.89
CA THR A 66 12.60 -2.90 5.51
C THR A 66 11.53 -3.06 6.59
N VAL A 67 11.94 -3.29 7.85
CA VAL A 67 11.01 -3.46 8.98
C VAL A 67 10.13 -2.22 9.15
N LEU A 68 10.72 -1.02 9.16
CA LEU A 68 9.96 0.24 9.30
C LEU A 68 8.98 0.44 8.15
N SER A 69 9.37 0.13 6.91
CA SER A 69 8.48 0.23 5.76
C SER A 69 7.33 -0.77 5.88
N LEU A 70 7.59 -2.03 6.20
CA LEU A 70 6.54 -3.04 6.32
C LEU A 70 5.59 -2.76 7.49
N ILE A 71 6.08 -2.27 8.64
CA ILE A 71 5.21 -1.84 9.74
C ILE A 71 4.34 -0.66 9.29
N THR A 72 4.93 0.31 8.57
CA THR A 72 4.18 1.46 8.07
C THR A 72 3.10 1.03 7.08
N SER A 73 3.33 0.05 6.21
CA SER A 73 2.30 -0.45 5.30
C SER A 73 1.16 -1.14 6.04
N ILE A 74 1.44 -1.91 7.10
CA ILE A 74 0.42 -2.50 7.98
C ILE A 74 -0.44 -1.41 8.64
N GLN A 75 0.19 -0.38 9.20
CA GLN A 75 -0.51 0.73 9.86
C GLN A 75 -1.41 1.49 8.88
N LEU A 76 -0.93 1.75 7.66
CA LEU A 76 -1.73 2.38 6.61
C LEU A 76 -2.90 1.48 6.16
N GLY A 77 -2.68 0.17 6.05
CA GLY A 77 -3.72 -0.81 5.76
C GLY A 77 -4.82 -0.84 6.81
N TYR A 78 -4.43 -0.86 8.09
CA TYR A 78 -5.35 -0.78 9.22
C TYR A 78 -6.18 0.50 9.18
N GLN A 79 -5.53 1.66 8.98
CA GLN A 79 -6.23 2.93 8.82
C GLN A 79 -7.09 3.00 7.56
N ALA A 80 -6.79 2.26 6.51
CA ALA A 80 -7.64 2.19 5.33
C ALA A 80 -8.93 1.42 5.66
N ARG A 81 -8.82 0.30 6.39
CA ARG A 81 -9.91 -0.64 6.63
C ARG A 81 -11.15 0.00 7.26
N GLN A 82 -10.97 1.00 8.12
CA GLN A 82 -12.08 1.72 8.76
C GLN A 82 -13.03 2.44 7.77
N TYR A 83 -12.56 2.74 6.56
CA TYR A 83 -13.36 3.41 5.52
C TYR A 83 -14.03 2.44 4.54
N LEU A 84 -13.80 1.13 4.71
CA LEU A 84 -14.36 0.11 3.83
C LEU A 84 -15.48 -0.62 4.54
N TYR A 85 -16.72 -0.26 4.19
CA TYR A 85 -17.94 -0.88 4.72
C TYR A 85 -19.01 -0.99 3.63
N SER A 86 -19.80 -2.04 3.71
CA SER A 86 -21.00 -2.26 2.89
C SER A 86 -22.26 -1.78 3.63
N TYR A 87 -23.37 -1.65 2.89
CA TYR A 87 -24.67 -1.37 3.53
C TYR A 87 -25.06 -2.47 4.53
N GLN A 88 -24.72 -3.73 4.21
CA GLN A 88 -24.96 -4.85 5.12
C GLN A 88 -24.13 -4.70 6.40
N ASP A 89 -22.86 -4.32 6.30
CA ASP A 89 -22.01 -4.07 7.48
C ASP A 89 -22.62 -2.99 8.37
N LEU A 90 -23.17 -1.90 7.80
CA LEU A 90 -23.85 -0.86 8.57
C LEU A 90 -25.08 -1.38 9.31
N LYS A 91 -25.85 -2.26 8.67
CA LYS A 91 -27.04 -2.91 9.26
C LYS A 91 -26.68 -3.96 10.30
N ASP A 92 -25.52 -4.61 10.16
CA ASP A 92 -25.04 -5.57 11.14
C ASP A 92 -24.45 -4.85 12.36
N TRP A 93 -23.81 -3.68 12.16
CA TRP A 93 -23.26 -2.85 13.22
C TRP A 93 -24.33 -2.05 13.99
N ARG A 94 -25.49 -1.76 13.38
CA ARG A 94 -26.61 -1.08 14.02
C ARG A 94 -27.89 -1.88 13.85
N ALA A 95 -28.58 -2.18 14.94
CA ALA A 95 -29.86 -2.90 14.92
C ALA A 95 -31.01 -2.17 14.18
N GLU A 96 -30.79 -0.91 13.78
CA GLU A 96 -31.74 -0.04 13.08
C GLU A 96 -31.28 0.24 11.64
N ASP A 97 -32.17 0.76 10.79
CA ASP A 97 -31.81 1.12 9.42
C ASP A 97 -30.66 2.15 9.39
N PRO A 98 -29.64 1.95 8.51
CA PRO A 98 -28.50 2.85 8.43
C PRO A 98 -28.92 4.30 8.16
N GLU A 99 -28.38 5.24 8.95
CA GLU A 99 -28.62 6.67 8.71
C GLU A 99 -28.21 7.04 7.28
N GLN A 100 -29.08 7.80 6.60
CA GLN A 100 -28.90 8.17 5.18
C GLN A 100 -27.54 8.81 4.90
N LYS A 101 -26.98 9.55 5.88
CA LYS A 101 -25.65 10.16 5.80
C LYS A 101 -24.52 9.16 5.51
N PHE A 102 -24.59 7.94 6.03
CA PHE A 102 -23.55 6.92 5.80
C PHE A 102 -23.65 6.33 4.40
N VAL A 103 -24.88 6.14 3.90
CA VAL A 103 -25.12 5.69 2.54
C VAL A 103 -24.64 6.74 1.53
N GLU A 104 -24.90 8.01 1.81
CA GLU A 104 -24.45 9.14 0.98
C GLU A 104 -22.92 9.31 1.00
N ASN A 105 -22.28 9.11 2.16
CA ASN A 105 -20.82 9.25 2.31
C ASN A 105 -20.02 8.02 1.87
N GLN A 106 -20.66 6.86 1.69
CA GLN A 106 -19.99 5.60 1.39
C GLN A 106 -19.05 5.68 0.17
N HIS A 107 -19.46 6.40 -0.87
CA HIS A 107 -18.61 6.58 -2.05
C HIS A 107 -17.34 7.38 -1.73
N THR A 108 -17.44 8.43 -0.90
CA THR A 108 -16.30 9.25 -0.48
C THR A 108 -15.36 8.49 0.44
N ASP A 109 -15.92 7.70 1.37
CA ASP A 109 -15.14 6.84 2.25
C ASP A 109 -14.42 5.74 1.44
N TYR A 110 -15.08 5.16 0.45
CA TYR A 110 -14.47 4.20 -0.46
C TYR A 110 -13.28 4.79 -1.23
N LEU A 111 -13.38 6.02 -1.72
CA LEU A 111 -12.24 6.71 -2.34
C LEU A 111 -11.10 6.94 -1.33
N THR A 112 -11.42 7.26 -0.09
CA THR A 112 -10.43 7.41 0.99
C THR A 112 -9.73 6.09 1.30
N TRP A 113 -10.48 4.97 1.31
CA TRP A 113 -9.92 3.62 1.42
C TRP A 113 -8.96 3.31 0.25
N LEU A 114 -9.34 3.63 -0.99
CA LEU A 114 -8.49 3.42 -2.17
C LEU A 114 -7.18 4.20 -2.07
N ASP A 115 -7.21 5.42 -1.54
CA ASP A 115 -6.00 6.24 -1.39
C ASP A 115 -5.05 5.69 -0.33
N LYS A 116 -5.58 5.32 0.83
CA LYS A 116 -4.78 4.75 1.92
C LYS A 116 -4.23 3.38 1.55
N THR A 117 -5.03 2.52 0.92
CA THR A 117 -4.61 1.18 0.46
C THR A 117 -3.55 1.28 -0.64
N PHE A 118 -3.67 2.24 -1.53
CA PHE A 118 -2.66 2.51 -2.56
C PHE A 118 -1.32 2.91 -1.94
N LEU A 119 -1.34 3.83 -0.97
CA LEU A 119 -0.13 4.23 -0.24
C LEU A 119 0.47 3.05 0.53
N ALA A 120 -0.37 2.26 1.23
CA ALA A 120 0.06 1.05 1.92
C ALA A 120 0.77 0.07 0.98
N SER A 121 0.22 -0.12 -0.24
CA SER A 121 0.80 -1.01 -1.25
C SER A 121 2.16 -0.52 -1.76
N ILE A 122 2.32 0.79 -2.00
CA ILE A 122 3.61 1.38 -2.39
C ILE A 122 4.66 1.13 -1.32
N VAL A 123 4.31 1.38 -0.05
CA VAL A 123 5.22 1.22 1.09
C VAL A 123 5.55 -0.27 1.32
N TYR A 124 4.59 -1.17 1.11
CA TYR A 124 4.82 -2.62 1.17
C TYR A 124 5.83 -3.09 0.10
N ASN A 125 5.65 -2.65 -1.15
CA ASN A 125 6.57 -3.02 -2.24
C ASN A 125 7.96 -2.42 -2.03
N LEU A 126 8.05 -1.19 -1.52
CA LEU A 126 9.33 -0.61 -1.12
C LEU A 126 10.03 -1.45 -0.06
N GLY A 127 9.30 -1.88 0.98
CA GLY A 127 9.83 -2.78 2.00
C GLY A 127 10.32 -4.11 1.42
N THR A 128 9.57 -4.69 0.48
CA THR A 128 9.95 -5.94 -0.20
C THR A 128 11.22 -5.79 -1.03
N VAL A 129 11.35 -4.69 -1.78
CA VAL A 129 12.58 -4.38 -2.55
C VAL A 129 13.78 -4.20 -1.62
N LEU A 130 13.62 -3.44 -0.52
CA LEU A 130 14.67 -3.26 0.48
C LEU A 130 15.08 -4.58 1.14
N LEU A 131 14.12 -5.47 1.40
CA LEU A 131 14.38 -6.80 1.94
C LEU A 131 15.28 -7.59 0.98
N LEU A 132 14.92 -7.65 -0.31
CA LEU A 132 15.71 -8.39 -1.30
C LEU A 132 17.11 -7.80 -1.47
N LEU A 133 17.24 -6.47 -1.47
CA LEU A 133 18.55 -5.80 -1.49
C LEU A 133 19.38 -6.17 -0.25
N SER A 134 18.77 -6.23 0.93
CA SER A 134 19.47 -6.61 2.16
C SER A 134 19.95 -8.07 2.11
N VAL A 135 19.15 -8.98 1.55
CA VAL A 135 19.55 -10.38 1.37
C VAL A 135 20.68 -10.50 0.37
N ALA A 136 20.64 -9.75 -0.75
CA ALA A 136 21.74 -9.72 -1.70
C ALA A 136 23.05 -9.17 -1.07
N ALA A 137 22.94 -8.12 -0.26
CA ALA A 137 24.08 -7.56 0.49
C ALA A 137 24.66 -8.58 1.47
N ALA A 138 23.80 -9.27 2.23
CA ALA A 138 24.20 -10.32 3.18
C ALA A 138 24.90 -11.51 2.49
N LEU A 139 24.44 -11.86 1.28
CA LEU A 139 25.03 -12.95 0.52
C LEU A 139 26.36 -12.60 -0.13
N THR A 140 26.73 -11.32 -0.22
CA THR A 140 27.99 -10.91 -0.85
C THR A 140 29.19 -11.46 -0.04
N PRO A 141 30.05 -12.31 -0.63
CA PRO A 141 31.10 -13.00 0.11
C PRO A 141 32.29 -12.08 0.46
N GLU A 142 32.89 -12.31 1.62
CA GLU A 142 34.09 -11.58 2.09
C GLU A 142 35.42 -12.23 1.65
N GLY A 143 35.40 -13.34 0.90
CA GLY A 143 36.60 -14.02 0.41
C GLY A 143 36.35 -15.00 -0.74
N THR A 144 37.39 -15.74 -1.13
CA THR A 144 37.42 -16.68 -2.27
C THR A 144 37.18 -18.15 -1.88
N GLY A 145 36.42 -18.40 -0.81
CA GLY A 145 36.08 -19.76 -0.38
C GLY A 145 35.29 -20.54 -1.44
N PRO A 146 35.17 -21.87 -1.29
CA PRO A 146 34.50 -22.75 -2.27
C PRO A 146 33.02 -22.38 -2.50
N LEU A 147 32.38 -21.72 -1.54
CA LEU A 147 30.99 -21.24 -1.63
C LEU A 147 30.87 -19.82 -2.20
N ALA A 148 31.97 -19.10 -2.42
CA ALA A 148 31.95 -17.72 -2.86
C ALA A 148 31.28 -17.56 -4.24
N LEU A 149 31.55 -18.48 -5.17
CA LEU A 149 30.94 -18.48 -6.49
C LEU A 149 29.42 -18.62 -6.40
N TRP A 150 28.93 -19.59 -5.62
CA TRP A 150 27.50 -19.80 -5.42
C TRP A 150 26.83 -18.61 -4.75
N ARG A 151 27.49 -17.99 -3.76
CA ARG A 151 27.02 -16.77 -3.11
C ARG A 151 26.86 -15.61 -4.10
N TRP A 152 27.83 -15.42 -5.01
CA TRP A 152 27.73 -14.41 -6.06
C TRP A 152 26.61 -14.69 -7.06
N ILE A 153 26.44 -15.95 -7.48
CA ILE A 153 25.34 -16.35 -8.37
C ILE A 153 23.99 -16.05 -7.71
N THR A 154 23.80 -16.47 -6.45
CA THR A 154 22.56 -16.22 -5.71
C THR A 154 22.31 -14.72 -5.51
N ALA A 155 23.34 -13.95 -5.14
CA ALA A 155 23.23 -12.50 -5.02
C ALA A 155 22.83 -11.85 -6.35
N GLY A 156 23.44 -12.27 -7.46
CA GLY A 156 23.09 -11.81 -8.80
C GLY A 156 21.64 -12.13 -9.20
N LEU A 157 21.16 -13.34 -8.91
CA LEU A 157 19.77 -13.74 -9.17
C LEU A 157 18.78 -12.91 -8.34
N ILE A 158 19.09 -12.67 -7.06
CA ILE A 158 18.25 -11.84 -6.18
C ILE A 158 18.23 -10.40 -6.69
N LEU A 159 19.37 -9.83 -7.08
CA LEU A 159 19.42 -8.48 -7.65
C LEU A 159 18.61 -8.37 -8.94
N ALA A 160 18.69 -9.37 -9.83
CA ALA A 160 17.89 -9.39 -11.06
C ALA A 160 16.38 -9.46 -10.75
N ALA A 161 15.97 -10.34 -9.83
CA ALA A 161 14.58 -10.43 -9.39
C ALA A 161 14.10 -9.12 -8.73
N THR A 162 14.94 -8.50 -7.91
CA THR A 162 14.67 -7.20 -7.27
C THR A 162 14.46 -6.10 -8.31
N GLY A 163 15.30 -6.06 -9.34
CA GLY A 163 15.16 -5.11 -10.44
C GLY A 163 13.85 -5.31 -11.20
N GLY A 164 13.48 -6.57 -11.46
CA GLY A 164 12.18 -6.92 -12.05
C GLY A 164 11.00 -6.44 -11.21
N GLU A 165 11.02 -6.70 -9.91
CA GLU A 165 9.96 -6.30 -8.98
C GLU A 165 9.83 -4.77 -8.87
N ALA A 166 10.97 -4.07 -8.81
CA ALA A 166 11.01 -2.61 -8.77
C ALA A 166 10.47 -1.98 -10.05
N LEU A 167 10.85 -2.51 -11.22
CA LEU A 167 10.35 -2.06 -12.52
C LEU A 167 8.85 -2.32 -12.67
N TRP A 168 8.39 -3.52 -12.29
CA TRP A 168 6.98 -3.87 -12.31
C TRP A 168 6.17 -2.93 -11.42
N SER A 169 6.58 -2.78 -10.16
CA SER A 169 5.97 -1.85 -9.21
C SER A 169 5.93 -0.43 -9.79
N TYR A 170 7.05 0.07 -10.29
CA TYR A 170 7.11 1.40 -10.90
C TYR A 170 6.12 1.55 -12.05
N SER A 171 6.05 0.57 -12.96
CA SER A 171 5.15 0.60 -14.12
C SER A 171 3.67 0.62 -13.74
N VAL A 172 3.29 0.00 -12.63
CA VAL A 172 1.91 -0.03 -12.13
C VAL A 172 1.56 1.29 -11.42
N TYR A 173 2.44 1.77 -10.54
CA TYR A 173 2.14 2.92 -9.67
C TYR A 173 2.32 4.28 -10.35
N PHE A 174 3.26 4.41 -11.29
CA PHE A 174 3.54 5.66 -11.98
C PHE A 174 2.35 6.21 -12.79
N PRO A 175 1.69 5.45 -13.69
CA PRO A 175 0.55 5.96 -14.45
C PRO A 175 -0.65 6.27 -13.56
N LEU A 176 -0.88 5.48 -12.50
CA LEU A 176 -1.96 5.74 -11.53
C LEU A 176 -1.75 7.05 -10.76
N ARG A 177 -0.50 7.35 -10.38
CA ARG A 177 -0.16 8.63 -9.72
C ARG A 177 -0.38 9.82 -10.64
N LEU A 178 -0.03 9.70 -11.92
CA LEU A 178 -0.24 10.75 -12.92
C LEU A 178 -1.72 10.98 -13.20
N ALA A 179 -2.50 9.92 -13.44
CA ALA A 179 -3.94 10.02 -13.67
C ALA A 179 -4.66 10.66 -12.47
N ARG A 180 -4.27 10.32 -11.24
CA ARG A 180 -4.81 10.93 -10.02
C ARG A 180 -4.49 12.42 -9.90
N ARG A 181 -3.25 12.83 -10.20
CA ARG A 181 -2.87 14.25 -10.20
C ARG A 181 -3.72 15.06 -11.17
N GLN A 182 -3.91 14.54 -12.38
CA GLN A 182 -4.76 15.18 -13.40
C GLN A 182 -6.23 15.27 -12.96
N ALA A 183 -6.77 14.22 -12.35
CA ALA A 183 -8.14 14.22 -11.84
C ALA A 183 -8.34 15.26 -10.72
N LEU A 184 -7.40 15.38 -9.79
CA LEU A 184 -7.44 16.38 -8.71
C LEU A 184 -7.37 17.82 -9.27
N GLU A 185 -6.47 18.08 -10.21
CA GLU A 185 -6.38 19.39 -10.87
C GLU A 185 -7.67 19.76 -11.61
N SER A 186 -8.32 18.78 -12.26
CA SER A 186 -9.59 19.00 -12.95
C SER A 186 -10.73 19.35 -11.98
N ARG A 187 -10.79 18.69 -10.80
CA ARG A 187 -11.77 18.99 -9.75
C ARG A 187 -11.55 20.37 -9.15
N ASN A 188 -10.32 20.72 -8.81
CA ASN A 188 -10.00 22.04 -8.25
C ASN A 188 -10.34 23.16 -9.24
N LYS A 189 -10.05 22.99 -10.53
CA LYS A 189 -10.45 23.94 -11.58
C LYS A 189 -11.97 24.08 -11.68
N LYS A 190 -12.73 22.99 -11.55
CA LYS A 190 -14.20 23.03 -11.60
C LYS A 190 -14.79 23.77 -10.39
N GLN A 191 -14.32 23.46 -9.18
CA GLN A 191 -14.76 24.13 -7.95
C GLN A 191 -14.42 25.63 -7.96
N SER A 192 -13.21 26.00 -8.42
CA SER A 192 -12.82 27.41 -8.55
C SER A 192 -13.73 28.17 -9.54
N LYS A 193 -14.14 27.54 -10.65
CA LYS A 193 -15.10 28.14 -11.59
C LYS A 193 -16.50 28.30 -10.98
N GLU A 194 -16.98 27.30 -10.24
CA GLU A 194 -18.28 27.36 -9.57
C GLU A 194 -18.31 28.46 -8.50
N GLN A 195 -17.26 28.59 -7.69
CA GLN A 195 -17.12 29.66 -6.70
C GLN A 195 -17.11 31.05 -7.36
N ALA A 196 -16.33 31.24 -8.42
CA ALA A 196 -16.29 32.52 -9.15
C ALA A 196 -17.65 32.87 -9.81
N ALA A 197 -18.43 31.86 -10.23
CA ALA A 197 -19.77 32.08 -10.78
C ALA A 197 -20.77 32.51 -9.70
N VAL A 198 -20.68 31.92 -8.50
CA VAL A 198 -21.50 32.32 -7.34
C VAL A 198 -21.17 33.75 -6.92
N GLU A 199 -19.88 34.09 -6.78
CA GLU A 199 -19.44 35.45 -6.43
C GLU A 199 -19.95 36.51 -7.41
N ARG A 200 -19.91 36.23 -8.73
CA ARG A 200 -20.45 37.12 -9.77
C ARG A 200 -21.97 37.27 -9.70
N SER A 201 -22.70 36.23 -9.28
CA SER A 201 -24.16 36.30 -9.13
C SER A 201 -24.59 37.03 -7.86
N THR A 202 -23.71 37.18 -6.88
CA THR A 202 -23.97 37.86 -5.60
C THR A 202 -23.41 39.27 -5.52
N ALA A 203 -22.67 39.73 -6.54
CA ALA A 203 -22.17 41.09 -6.62
C ALA A 203 -23.35 42.05 -6.96
N PRO A 204 -23.58 43.10 -6.14
CA PRO A 204 -24.68 44.05 -6.32
C PRO A 204 -24.49 44.98 -7.52
#